data_AF-A0A933QGV3-F1
#
_entry.id   AF-A0A933QGV3-F1
#
_cell.length_a   1.000
_cell.length_b   1.000
_cell.length_c   1.000
_cell.angle_alpha   90.00
_cell.angle_beta   90.00
_cell.angle_gamma   90.00
#
_symmetry.space_group_name_H-M   'P 1'
#
loop_
_entity.id
_entity.type
_entity.pdbx_description
1 polymer ?
#
loop_
_entity_poly.entity_id
_entity_poly.type
_entity_poly.pdbx_seq_one_letter_code
_entity_poly.pdbx_strand_id
1 'polypeptide(L)'
;MLQSSPKEDFMLFKATLIELSLFSIFTILIFTFLREFKILKRRVLVFIFPLFTYVVGFSLRLTGDKELVDLGFFFTEFSTIFVTVLFSLSLYLGQIRYWRIK
;
A
#
# COMPACT_ATOMS: atom_id res chain seq x y z
N MET A 1 10.79 -16.15 -26.93
CA MET A 1 10.02 -14.90 -26.71
C MET A 1 8.63 -15.14 -27.26
N LEU A 2 7.68 -15.53 -26.39
CA LEU A 2 6.27 -15.61 -26.76
C LEU A 2 5.75 -14.18 -26.85
N GLN A 3 5.31 -13.78 -28.04
CA GLN A 3 4.72 -12.48 -28.31
C GLN A 3 3.40 -12.40 -27.53
N SER A 4 3.27 -11.46 -26.59
CA SER A 4 2.04 -11.27 -25.83
C SER A 4 0.88 -10.98 -26.76
N SER A 5 -0.29 -11.54 -26.46
CA SER A 5 -1.48 -11.28 -27.27
C SER A 5 -1.91 -9.82 -27.05
N PRO A 6 -2.31 -9.05 -28.08
CA PRO A 6 -2.77 -7.67 -27.91
C PRO A 6 -3.95 -7.52 -26.94
N LYS A 7 -4.67 -8.62 -26.65
CA LYS A 7 -5.71 -8.65 -25.60
C LYS A 7 -5.13 -8.65 -24.18
N GLU A 8 -4.00 -9.30 -23.96
CA GLU A 8 -3.32 -9.38 -22.65
C GLU A 8 -2.71 -8.03 -22.28
N ASP A 9 -2.03 -7.38 -23.23
CA ASP A 9 -1.46 -6.04 -23.04
C ASP A 9 -2.54 -5.00 -22.71
N PHE A 10 -3.71 -5.12 -23.35
CA PHE A 10 -4.85 -4.24 -23.07
C PHE A 10 -5.46 -4.48 -21.68
N MET A 11 -5.52 -5.73 -21.23
CA MET A 11 -5.99 -6.04 -19.86
C MET A 11 -4.99 -5.58 -18.80
N LEU A 12 -3.69 -5.76 -19.05
CA LEU A 12 -2.61 -5.24 -18.20
C LEU A 12 -2.68 -3.73 -18.05
N PHE A 13 -2.83 -3.01 -19.16
CA PHE A 13 -2.96 -1.56 -19.15
C PHE A 13 -4.15 -1.09 -18.29
N LYS A 14 -5.31 -1.74 -18.41
CA LYS A 14 -6.48 -1.44 -17.58
C LYS A 14 -6.22 -1.69 -16.10
N ALA A 15 -5.57 -2.81 -15.77
CA ALA A 15 -5.25 -3.16 -14.39
C ALA A 15 -4.33 -2.11 -13.75
N THR A 16 -3.25 -1.71 -14.44
CA THR A 16 -2.34 -0.66 -13.95
C THR A 16 -3.05 0.70 -13.80
N LEU A 17 -3.94 1.06 -14.74
CA LEU A 17 -4.69 2.31 -14.66
C LEU A 17 -5.64 2.33 -13.44
N ILE A 18 -6.34 1.23 -13.17
CA ILE A 18 -7.21 1.09 -12.00
C ILE A 18 -6.38 1.18 -10.71
N GLU A 19 -5.24 0.49 -10.67
CA GLU A 19 -4.35 0.48 -9.53
C GLU A 19 -3.81 1.88 -9.18
N LEU A 20 -3.31 2.62 -10.18
CA LEU A 20 -2.84 4.00 -9.99
C LEU A 20 -3.97 4.95 -9.55
N SER A 21 -5.18 4.73 -10.08
CA SER A 21 -6.36 5.50 -9.68
C SER A 21 -6.71 5.26 -8.21
N LEU A 22 -6.74 3.99 -7.78
CA LEU A 22 -6.98 3.62 -6.38
C LEU A 22 -5.89 4.19 -5.46
N PHE A 23 -4.61 4.04 -5.83
CA PHE A 23 -3.49 4.58 -5.07
C PHE A 23 -3.63 6.09 -4.84
N SER A 24 -4.00 6.83 -5.90
CA SER A 24 -4.20 8.28 -5.83
C SER A 24 -5.36 8.64 -4.91
N ILE A 25 -6.51 7.96 -5.04
CA ILE A 25 -7.69 8.17 -4.20
C ILE A 25 -7.35 7.92 -2.72
N PHE A 26 -6.74 6.78 -2.40
CA PHE A 26 -6.38 6.44 -1.02
C PHE A 26 -5.34 7.40 -0.44
N THR A 27 -4.36 7.85 -1.24
CA THR A 27 -3.38 8.84 -0.81
C THR A 27 -4.04 10.18 -0.47
N ILE A 28 -5.00 10.64 -1.28
CA ILE A 28 -5.78 11.86 -1.02
C ILE A 28 -6.60 11.70 0.27
N LEU A 29 -7.25 10.55 0.47
CA LEU A 29 -8.03 10.26 1.68
C LEU A 29 -7.15 10.28 2.93
N ILE A 30 -5.99 9.60 2.89
CA ILE A 30 -5.01 9.59 4.00
C ILE A 30 -4.56 11.02 4.31
N PHE A 31 -4.22 11.80 3.29
CA PHE A 31 -3.75 13.17 3.49
C PHE A 31 -4.84 14.06 4.09
N THR A 32 -6.08 13.93 3.60
CA THR A 32 -7.24 14.70 4.08
C THR A 32 -7.54 14.35 5.54
N PHE A 33 -7.60 13.07 5.87
CA PHE A 33 -7.82 12.58 7.22
C PHE A 33 -6.72 13.08 8.18
N LEU A 34 -5.44 12.87 7.84
CA LEU A 34 -4.34 13.28 8.72
C LEU A 34 -4.19 14.79 8.87
N ARG A 35 -4.69 15.58 7.90
CA ARG A 35 -4.74 17.05 8.01
C ARG A 35 -5.68 17.49 9.13
N GLU A 36 -6.80 16.81 9.36
CA GLU A 36 -7.72 17.11 10.46
C GLU A 36 -7.03 16.98 11.83
N PHE A 37 -6.10 16.03 11.96
CA PHE A 37 -5.33 15.80 13.17
C PHE A 37 -4.05 16.63 13.27
N LYS A 38 -3.82 17.60 12.36
CA LYS A 38 -2.62 18.46 12.30
C LYS A 38 -1.31 17.66 12.31
N ILE A 39 -1.30 16.47 11.71
CA ILE A 39 -0.11 15.61 11.65
C ILE A 39 0.93 16.20 10.69
N LEU A 40 2.21 16.15 11.09
CA LEU A 40 3.32 16.58 10.24
C LEU A 40 3.39 15.76 8.95
N LYS A 41 3.59 16.43 7.81
CA LYS A 41 3.69 15.79 6.47
C LYS A 41 4.66 14.62 6.42
N ARG A 42 5.80 14.69 7.13
CA ARG A 42 6.79 13.59 7.19
C ARG A 42 6.21 12.29 7.79
N ARG A 43 5.23 12.38 8.70
CA ARG A 43 4.59 11.21 9.31
C ARG A 43 3.51 10.59 8.43
N VAL A 44 2.99 11.35 7.45
CA VAL A 44 2.04 10.84 6.44
C VAL A 44 2.70 9.72 5.61
N LEU A 45 4.00 9.81 5.36
CA LEU A 45 4.76 8.79 4.62
C LEU A 45 4.67 7.40 5.25
N VAL A 46 4.49 7.29 6.56
CA VAL A 46 4.33 6.00 7.26
C VAL A 46 3.05 5.28 6.83
N PHE A 47 2.01 6.04 6.48
CA PHE A 47 0.73 5.50 6.01
C PHE A 47 0.70 5.28 4.50
N ILE A 48 1.44 6.09 3.74
CA ILE A 48 1.56 5.94 2.28
C ILE A 48 2.48 4.75 1.92
N PHE A 49 3.51 4.49 2.71
CA PHE A 49 4.49 3.42 2.45
C PHE A 49 3.87 2.02 2.23
N PRO A 50 2.97 1.49 3.10
CA PRO A 50 2.35 0.19 2.85
C PRO A 50 1.45 0.19 1.62
N LEU A 51 0.79 1.32 1.32
CA LEU A 51 -0.02 1.45 0.11
C LEU A 51 0.85 1.41 -1.15
N PHE A 52 1.99 2.10 -1.14
CA PHE A 52 2.97 2.06 -2.23
C PHE A 52 3.56 0.65 -2.42
N THR A 53 3.94 0.01 -1.32
CA THR A 53 4.50 -1.36 -1.34
C THR A 53 3.49 -2.36 -1.88
N TYR A 54 2.20 -2.20 -1.53
CA TYR A 54 1.12 -3.00 -2.08
C TYR A 54 0.99 -2.83 -3.59
N VAL A 55 1.05 -1.58 -4.10
CA VAL A 55 0.99 -1.31 -5.54
C VAL A 55 2.17 -1.92 -6.29
N VAL A 56 3.39 -1.77 -5.76
CA VAL A 56 4.56 -2.43 -6.35
C VAL A 56 4.37 -3.94 -6.38
N GLY A 57 3.90 -4.53 -5.27
CA GLY A 57 3.64 -5.97 -5.18
C GLY A 57 2.59 -6.46 -6.16
N PHE A 58 1.46 -5.75 -6.28
CA PHE A 58 0.39 -6.12 -7.19
C PHE A 58 0.80 -5.96 -8.66
N SER A 59 1.50 -4.87 -9.01
CA SER A 59 2.13 -4.69 -10.33
C SER A 59 3.08 -5.85 -10.69
N LEU A 60 3.87 -6.35 -9.74
CA LEU A 60 4.73 -7.52 -9.96
C LEU A 60 3.93 -8.80 -10.20
N ARG A 61 2.79 -9.00 -9.54
CA ARG A 61 1.90 -10.16 -9.75
C ARG A 61 1.24 -10.18 -11.12
N LEU A 62 1.18 -9.04 -11.79
CA LEU A 62 0.67 -8.94 -13.16
C LEU A 62 1.71 -9.37 -14.20
N THR A 63 2.98 -9.53 -13.83
CA THR A 63 3.99 -10.04 -14.76
C THR A 63 3.80 -11.54 -15.01
N GLY A 64 4.21 -11.99 -16.20
CA GLY A 64 4.22 -13.42 -16.55
C GLY A 64 5.43 -14.19 -15.98
N ASP A 65 6.31 -13.51 -15.23
CA ASP A 65 7.51 -14.09 -14.64
C ASP A 65 7.19 -14.65 -13.25
N LYS A 66 7.42 -15.95 -13.07
CA LYS A 66 7.08 -16.65 -11.82
C LYS A 66 7.81 -16.07 -10.61
N GLU A 67 9.09 -15.70 -10.73
CA GLU A 67 9.86 -15.15 -9.62
C GLU A 67 9.34 -13.78 -9.20
N LEU A 68 8.99 -12.94 -10.17
CA LEU A 68 8.39 -11.63 -9.91
C LEU A 68 6.99 -11.76 -9.30
N VAL A 69 6.20 -12.73 -9.75
CA VAL A 69 4.88 -13.01 -9.17
C VAL A 69 5.00 -13.39 -7.70
N ASP A 70 5.92 -14.30 -7.35
CA ASP A 70 6.17 -14.72 -5.96
C ASP A 70 6.62 -13.54 -5.08
N LEU A 71 7.52 -12.69 -5.59
CA LEU A 71 7.92 -11.45 -4.91
C LEU A 71 6.75 -10.48 -4.73
N GLY A 72 5.87 -10.40 -5.73
CA GLY A 72 4.67 -9.59 -5.69
C GLY A 72 3.68 -10.07 -4.62
N PHE A 73 3.48 -11.39 -4.49
CA PHE A 73 2.71 -11.98 -3.38
C PHE A 73 3.29 -11.57 -2.03
N PHE A 74 4.61 -11.76 -1.84
CA PHE A 74 5.31 -11.36 -0.62
C PHE A 74 5.08 -9.89 -0.26
N PHE A 75 5.23 -8.97 -1.22
CA PHE A 75 4.99 -7.53 -0.97
C PHE A 75 3.55 -7.22 -0.62
N THR A 76 2.57 -7.87 -1.26
CA THR A 76 1.15 -7.66 -0.93
C THR A 76 0.82 -8.14 0.49
N GLU A 77 1.30 -9.32 0.88
CA GLU A 77 1.09 -9.86 2.25
C GLU A 77 1.85 -9.06 3.31
N PHE A 78 3.10 -8.70 3.03
CA PHE A 78 3.90 -7.87 3.92
C PHE A 78 3.23 -6.52 4.18
N SER A 79 2.63 -5.90 3.15
CA SER A 79 1.89 -4.64 3.30
C SER A 79 0.70 -4.78 4.25
N THR A 80 -0.04 -5.89 4.18
CA THR A 80 -1.13 -6.20 5.12
C THR A 80 -0.62 -6.35 6.54
N ILE A 81 0.44 -7.17 6.75
CA ILE A 81 1.05 -7.38 8.07
C ILE A 81 1.55 -6.05 8.64
N PHE A 82 2.21 -5.23 7.83
CA PHE A 82 2.73 -3.93 8.24
C PHE A 82 1.63 -3.02 8.75
N VAL A 83 0.48 -2.96 8.07
CA VAL A 83 -0.68 -2.16 8.52
C VAL A 83 -1.20 -2.68 9.86
N THR A 84 -1.33 -4.00 10.02
CA THR A 84 -1.76 -4.60 11.30
C THR A 84 -0.79 -4.24 12.43
N VAL A 85 0.52 -4.40 12.22
CA VAL A 85 1.55 -4.06 13.21
C VAL A 85 1.52 -2.57 13.56
N LEU A 86 1.42 -1.69 12.55
CA LEU A 86 1.34 -0.24 12.74
C LEU A 86 0.12 0.15 13.58
N PHE A 87 -1.03 -0.46 13.30
CA PHE A 87 -2.26 -0.24 14.05
C PHE A 87 -2.13 -0.72 15.51
N SER A 88 -1.64 -1.94 15.72
CA SER A 88 -1.40 -2.50 17.06
C SER A 88 -0.41 -1.65 17.88
N LEU A 89 0.69 -1.21 17.28
CA LEU A 89 1.66 -0.32 17.92
C LEU A 89 1.04 1.03 18.29
N SER A 90 0.22 1.60 17.39
CA SER A 90 -0.47 2.88 17.65
C SER A 90 -1.41 2.79 18.84
N LEU A 91 -2.17 1.69 18.97
CA LEU A 91 -3.04 1.44 20.12
C LEU A 91 -2.22 1.26 21.40
N TYR A 92 -1.18 0.42 21.37
CA TYR A 92 -0.35 0.13 22.53
C TYR A 92 0.37 1.40 23.06
N LEU A 93 0.97 2.19 22.17
CA LEU A 93 1.62 3.45 22.54
C LEU A 93 0.60 4.50 23.04
N GLY A 94 -0.59 4.54 22.42
CA GLY A 94 -1.70 5.38 22.87
C GLY A 94 -2.11 5.05 24.30
N GLN A 95 -2.22 3.75 24.63
CA GLN A 95 -2.48 3.27 25.99
C GLN A 95 -1.35 3.67 26.94
N ILE A 96 -0.08 3.36 26.65
CA ILE A 96 1.04 3.77 27.52
C ILE A 96 0.98 5.27 27.82
N ARG A 97 0.72 6.11 26.81
CA ARG A 97 0.63 7.56 26.99
C ARG A 97 -0.54 7.94 27.89
N TYR A 98 -1.72 7.35 27.70
CA TYR A 98 -2.88 7.61 28.56
C TYR A 98 -2.61 7.23 30.01
N TRP A 99 -2.00 6.07 30.25
CA TRP A 99 -1.74 5.54 31.59
C TRP A 99 -0.58 6.26 32.31
N ARG A 100 0.34 6.91 31.57
CA ARG A 100 1.39 7.78 32.13
C ARG A 100 0.88 9.19 32.48
N ILE A 101 -0.32 9.56 32.05
CA ILE A 101 -0.94 10.86 32.40
C ILE A 101 -1.71 10.77 33.74
N LYS A 102 -1.63 9.64 34.46
CA LYS A 102 -1.92 9.58 35.90
C LYS A 102 -0.70 9.94 36.71
#